data_AF-A0A966LXG8-F1
#
_entry.id   AF-A0A966LXG8-F1
#
_cell.length_a   1.000
_cell.length_b   1.000
_cell.length_c   1.000
_cell.angle_alpha   90.00
_cell.angle_beta   90.00
_cell.angle_gamma   90.00
#
_symmetry.space_group_name_H-M   'P 1'
#
loop_
_entity.id
_entity.type
_entity.pdbx_description
1 polymer ?
#
loop_
_entity_poly.entity_id
_entity_poly.type
_entity_poly.pdbx_seq_one_letter_code
_entity_poly.pdbx_strand_id
1 'polypeptide(L)'
;MSVAVKIQDKIIDKNYCDTQGLLKDNPVYKPFRYPWCYDAWLTQQRIHWLPEEVPLSEDIRDWQKKLTQSEKNLLTQIFRFFTQADVEVNNCYLRHYTSVFKPTEVLMMMT
;
A
#
# COMPACT_ATOMS: atom_id res chain seq x y z
N MET A 1 -7.02 -11.91 -16.53
CA MET A 1 -8.50 -11.76 -16.59
C MET A 1 -8.92 -11.06 -15.31
N SER A 2 -9.29 -9.78 -15.38
CA SER A 2 -9.80 -9.07 -14.19
C SER A 2 -11.10 -9.73 -13.74
N VAL A 3 -11.22 -9.97 -12.44
CA VAL A 3 -12.40 -10.56 -11.80
C VAL A 3 -13.47 -9.49 -11.57
N ALA A 4 -13.17 -8.21 -11.87
CA ALA A 4 -14.11 -7.13 -11.76
C ALA A 4 -15.21 -7.26 -12.81
N VAL A 5 -16.37 -7.77 -12.37
CA VAL A 5 -17.65 -7.54 -13.06
C VAL A 5 -17.77 -6.02 -13.22
N LYS A 6 -17.81 -5.54 -14.47
CA LYS A 6 -18.09 -4.12 -14.76
C LYS A 6 -19.37 -3.75 -14.01
N ILE A 7 -19.26 -2.89 -13.01
CA ILE A 7 -20.40 -2.40 -12.24
C ILE A 7 -21.31 -1.72 -13.27
N GLN A 8 -22.44 -2.34 -13.58
CA GLN A 8 -23.50 -1.67 -14.32
C GLN A 8 -23.90 -0.47 -13.48
N ASP A 9 -23.94 0.71 -14.11
CA ASP A 9 -24.34 1.99 -13.54
C ASP A 9 -25.80 1.93 -13.02
N LYS A 10 -26.04 1.15 -11.98
CA LYS A 10 -27.28 1.14 -11.24
C LYS A 10 -27.20 2.32 -10.30
N ILE A 11 -28.19 3.20 -10.43
CA ILE A 11 -28.47 4.34 -9.56
C ILE A 11 -28.21 3.89 -8.12
N ILE A 12 -27.15 4.45 -7.53
CA ILE A 12 -26.77 4.22 -6.14
C ILE A 12 -27.96 4.71 -5.31
N ASP A 13 -28.62 3.81 -4.58
CA ASP A 13 -29.70 4.17 -3.66
C ASP A 13 -29.22 5.31 -2.75
N LYS A 14 -30.08 6.29 -2.45
CA LYS A 14 -29.74 7.44 -1.59
C LYS A 14 -29.16 6.99 -0.23
N ASN A 15 -29.49 5.78 0.22
CA ASN A 15 -29.05 5.18 1.49
C ASN A 15 -27.90 4.16 1.33
N TYR A 16 -27.21 4.13 0.18
CA TYR A 16 -26.10 3.19 -0.05
C TYR A 16 -24.95 3.40 0.95
N CYS A 17 -24.63 4.65 1.27
CA CYS A 17 -23.55 4.97 2.21
C CYS A 17 -23.82 4.41 3.62
N ASP A 18 -25.09 4.37 4.04
CA ASP A 18 -25.49 3.91 5.37
C ASP A 18 -25.55 2.38 5.47
N THR A 19 -25.87 1.71 4.36
CA THR A 19 -26.10 0.25 4.32
C THR A 19 -24.89 -0.54 3.81
N GLN A 20 -24.16 0.00 2.82
CA GLN A 20 -23.07 -0.68 2.11
C GLN A 20 -21.83 0.20 1.88
N GLY A 21 -21.70 1.32 2.59
CA GLY A 21 -20.57 2.24 2.45
C GLY A 21 -19.23 1.69 2.96
N LEU A 22 -18.16 2.46 2.70
CA LEU A 22 -16.77 2.17 3.07
C LEU A 22 -16.51 2.11 4.59
N LEU A 23 -17.40 2.71 5.38
CA LEU A 23 -17.32 2.72 6.84
C LEU A 23 -18.12 1.57 7.48
N LYS A 24 -18.86 0.79 6.68
CA LYS A 24 -19.72 -0.27 7.18
C LYS A 24 -19.09 -1.64 6.96
N ASP A 25 -18.97 -2.38 8.05
CA ASP A 25 -18.45 -3.74 8.09
C ASP A 25 -19.34 -4.72 7.30
N ASN A 26 -18.75 -5.84 6.90
CA ASN A 26 -19.46 -6.97 6.32
C ASN A 26 -19.10 -8.24 7.10
N PRO A 27 -20.06 -8.93 7.73
CA PRO A 27 -19.77 -10.17 8.43
C PRO A 27 -19.45 -11.34 7.49
N VAL A 28 -19.77 -11.21 6.19
CA VAL A 28 -19.55 -12.28 5.19
C VAL A 28 -18.38 -11.91 4.29
N TYR A 29 -17.44 -12.86 4.10
CA TYR A 29 -16.25 -12.64 3.28
C TYR A 29 -16.55 -12.38 1.79
N LYS A 30 -17.54 -13.05 1.21
CA LYS A 30 -17.96 -12.86 -0.19
C LYS A 30 -19.49 -12.80 -0.29
N PRO A 31 -20.06 -12.08 -1.27
CA PRO A 31 -19.41 -11.35 -2.36
C PRO A 31 -18.77 -10.01 -1.92
N PHE A 32 -17.72 -9.58 -2.61
CA PHE A 32 -17.07 -8.29 -2.37
C PHE A 32 -17.87 -7.13 -2.97
N ARG A 33 -17.95 -6.01 -2.23
CA ARG A 33 -18.55 -4.75 -2.70
C ARG A 33 -17.57 -4.01 -3.62
N TYR A 34 -16.27 -4.12 -3.35
CA TYR A 34 -15.19 -3.48 -4.12
C TYR A 34 -14.18 -4.50 -4.69
N PRO A 35 -14.53 -5.24 -5.76
CA PRO A 35 -13.65 -6.27 -6.33
C PRO A 35 -12.28 -5.76 -6.78
N TRP A 36 -12.18 -4.50 -7.19
CA TRP A 36 -10.92 -3.89 -7.63
C TRP A 36 -9.89 -3.77 -6.49
N CYS A 37 -10.33 -3.63 -5.23
CA CYS A 37 -9.43 -3.60 -4.08
C CYS A 37 -8.71 -4.94 -3.92
N TYR A 38 -9.41 -6.04 -4.17
CA TYR A 38 -8.82 -7.37 -4.16
C TYR A 38 -7.83 -7.57 -5.31
N ASP A 39 -8.16 -7.10 -6.51
CA ASP A 39 -7.24 -7.17 -7.67
C ASP A 39 -5.95 -6.35 -7.41
N ALA A 40 -6.06 -5.20 -6.75
CA ALA A 40 -4.92 -4.38 -6.34
C ALA A 40 -4.05 -5.08 -5.29
N TRP A 41 -4.66 -5.62 -4.23
CA TRP A 41 -3.96 -6.43 -3.22
C TRP A 41 -3.23 -7.61 -3.87
N LEU A 42 -3.90 -8.36 -4.75
CA LEU A 42 -3.31 -9.51 -5.43
C LEU A 42 -2.11 -9.10 -6.30
N THR A 43 -2.15 -7.90 -6.88
CA THR A 43 -1.03 -7.34 -7.64
C THR A 43 0.14 -7.00 -6.71
N GLN A 44 -0.12 -6.38 -5.56
CA GLN A 44 0.90 -6.12 -4.53
C GLN A 44 1.58 -7.41 -4.06
N GLN A 45 0.81 -8.49 -3.82
CA GLN A 45 1.37 -9.78 -3.41
C GLN A 45 2.27 -10.41 -4.47
N ARG A 46 1.98 -10.19 -5.76
CA ARG A 46 2.81 -10.70 -6.87
C ARG A 46 4.14 -9.96 -7.04
N ILE A 47 4.24 -8.73 -6.54
CA ILE A 47 5.44 -7.89 -6.63
C ILE A 47 6.19 -7.79 -5.29
N HIS A 48 5.86 -8.66 -4.34
CA HIS A 48 6.58 -8.75 -3.08
C HIS A 48 8.03 -9.18 -3.35
N TRP A 49 8.98 -8.45 -2.77
CA TRP A 49 10.42 -8.72 -2.85
C TRP A 49 11.04 -8.52 -1.47
N LEU A 50 12.13 -9.24 -1.22
CA LEU A 50 12.89 -9.14 0.02
C LEU A 50 14.20 -8.34 -0.18
N PRO A 51 14.65 -7.55 0.81
CA PRO A 51 15.90 -6.78 0.71
C PRO A 51 17.13 -7.62 0.36
N GLU A 52 17.16 -8.89 0.78
CA GLU A 52 18.26 -9.82 0.54
C GLU A 52 18.39 -10.23 -0.94
N GLU A 53 17.39 -9.98 -1.78
CA GLU A 53 17.42 -10.28 -3.21
C GLU A 53 18.33 -9.31 -3.99
N VAL A 54 18.69 -8.16 -3.40
CA VAL A 54 19.51 -7.13 -4.05
C VAL A 54 20.93 -7.11 -3.44
N PRO A 55 21.98 -7.53 -4.19
CA PRO A 55 23.34 -7.49 -3.69
C PRO A 55 23.90 -6.06 -3.69
N LEU A 56 24.32 -5.55 -2.53
CA LEU A 56 24.84 -4.18 -2.35
C LEU A 56 26.38 -4.09 -2.23
N SER A 57 27.10 -5.16 -2.59
CA SER A 57 28.55 -5.24 -2.39
C SER A 57 29.33 -4.22 -3.22
N GLU A 58 28.85 -3.93 -4.43
CA GLU A 58 29.44 -2.93 -5.32
C GLU A 58 29.16 -1.51 -4.86
N ASP A 59 27.93 -1.24 -4.39
CA ASP A 59 27.51 0.05 -3.86
C ASP A 59 28.34 0.45 -2.62
N ILE A 60 28.64 -0.50 -1.73
CA ILE A 60 29.50 -0.27 -0.56
C ILE A 60 30.92 0.14 -0.99
N ARG A 61 31.47 -0.51 -2.03
CA ARG A 61 32.80 -0.18 -2.55
C ARG A 61 32.81 1.23 -3.15
N ASP A 62 31.78 1.59 -3.89
CA ASP A 62 31.65 2.91 -4.51
C ASP A 62 31.43 4.00 -3.46
N TRP A 63 30.65 3.69 -2.41
CA TRP A 63 30.51 4.55 -1.24
C TRP A 63 31.85 4.85 -0.57
N GLN A 64 32.74 3.87 -0.47
CA GLN A 64 34.04 4.07 0.16
C GLN A 64 35.03 4.82 -0.75
N LYS A 65 35.10 4.44 -2.04
CA LYS A 65 36.23 4.80 -2.91
C LYS A 65 35.94 5.89 -3.94
N LYS A 66 34.68 6.08 -4.36
CA LYS A 66 34.34 7.00 -5.46
C LYS A 66 33.68 8.28 -5.00
N LEU A 67 32.86 8.23 -3.95
CA LEU A 67 32.10 9.40 -3.51
C LEU A 67 32.94 10.38 -2.68
N THR A 68 32.74 11.66 -2.95
CA THR A 68 33.27 12.76 -2.15
C THR A 68 32.45 12.94 -0.86
N GLN A 69 33.01 13.65 0.13
CA GLN A 69 32.33 13.87 1.41
C GLN A 69 31.01 14.63 1.26
N SER A 70 30.94 15.58 0.33
CA SER A 70 29.71 16.34 0.02
C SER A 70 28.61 15.46 -0.57
N GLU A 71 28.95 14.55 -1.48
CA GLU A 71 27.98 13.63 -2.09
C GLU A 71 27.47 12.61 -1.06
N LYS A 72 28.36 12.09 -0.19
CA LYS A 72 27.95 11.23 0.93
C LYS A 72 26.98 11.95 1.86
N ASN A 73 27.23 13.23 2.17
CA ASN A 73 26.33 14.01 3.01
C ASN A 73 24.95 14.16 2.35
N LEU A 74 24.91 14.49 1.05
CA LEU A 74 23.66 14.58 0.31
C LEU A 74 22.87 13.26 0.34
N LEU A 75 23.52 12.15 -0.02
CA LEU A 75 22.88 10.82 -0.01
C LEU A 75 22.41 10.41 1.38
N THR A 76 23.19 10.71 2.42
CA THR A 76 22.79 10.44 3.81
C THR A 76 21.51 11.18 4.17
N GLN A 77 21.37 12.45 3.77
CA GLN A 77 20.16 13.21 4.03
C GLN A 77 18.95 12.66 3.26
N ILE A 78 19.15 12.22 2.01
CA ILE A 78 18.11 11.59 1.20
C ILE A 78 17.64 10.27 1.85
N PHE A 79 18.56 9.40 2.26
CA PHE A 79 18.21 8.13 2.91
C PHE A 79 17.47 8.33 4.23
N ARG A 80 17.86 9.35 5.02
CA ARG A 80 17.14 9.70 6.26
C ARG A 80 15.74 10.22 5.98
N PHE A 81 15.56 11.00 4.91
CA PHE A 81 14.25 11.49 4.52
C PHE A 81 13.31 10.33 4.15
N PHE A 82 13.76 9.42 3.27
CA PHE A 82 12.92 8.29 2.85
C PHE A 82 12.58 7.35 4.01
N THR A 83 13.57 6.96 4.81
CA THR A 83 13.33 6.07 5.95
C THR A 83 12.37 6.67 6.99
N GLN A 84 12.48 7.97 7.27
CA GLN A 84 11.55 8.64 8.20
C GLN A 84 10.16 8.82 7.60
N ALA A 85 10.06 9.18 6.32
CA ALA A 85 8.79 9.34 5.62
C ALA A 85 8.03 8.00 5.56
N ASP A 86 8.71 6.89 5.26
CA ASP A 86 8.10 5.57 5.18
C ASP A 86 7.52 5.14 6.53
N VAL A 87 8.22 5.40 7.64
CA VAL A 87 7.72 5.14 9.00
C VAL A 87 6.45 5.94 9.30
N GLU A 88 6.43 7.22 8.94
CA GLU A 88 5.27 8.10 9.19
C GLU A 88 4.06 7.67 8.36
N VAL A 89 4.27 7.39 7.08
CA VAL A 89 3.21 6.92 6.18
C VAL A 89 2.64 5.60 6.68
N ASN A 90 3.49 4.63 7.03
CA ASN A 90 3.04 3.34 7.55
C ASN A 90 2.22 3.48 8.85
N ASN A 91 2.67 4.32 9.78
CA ASN A 91 1.92 4.63 11.00
C ASN A 91 0.54 5.21 10.69
N CYS A 92 0.44 6.10 9.71
CA CYS A 92 -0.83 6.70 9.30
C CYS A 92 -1.81 5.66 8.75
N TYR A 93 -1.35 4.79 7.84
CA TYR A 93 -2.18 3.70 7.32
C TYR A 93 -2.66 2.77 8.43
N LEU A 94 -1.73 2.27 9.26
CA LEU A 94 -2.05 1.25 10.26
C LEU A 94 -2.83 1.76 11.47
N ARG A 95 -2.65 3.01 11.88
CA ARG A 95 -3.31 3.55 13.09
C ARG A 95 -4.55 4.36 12.77
N HIS A 96 -4.56 5.10 11.67
CA HIS A 96 -5.67 5.99 11.33
C HIS A 96 -6.61 5.35 10.32
N TYR A 97 -6.12 4.89 9.16
CA TYR A 97 -7.00 4.47 8.07
C TYR A 97 -7.66 3.10 8.26
N THR A 98 -6.94 2.11 8.79
CA THR A 98 -7.52 0.79 9.13
C THR A 98 -8.64 0.87 10.18
N SER A 99 -8.63 1.92 11.01
CA SER A 99 -9.68 2.14 12.02
C SER A 99 -10.97 2.70 11.44
N VAL A 100 -10.88 3.40 10.30
CA VAL A 100 -11.99 4.09 9.65
C VAL A 100 -12.69 3.18 8.65
N PHE A 101 -11.93 2.53 7.77
CA PHE A 101 -12.49 1.62 6.77
C PHE A 101 -12.77 0.25 7.37
N LYS A 102 -13.90 -0.36 6.98
CA LYS A 102 -14.38 -1.63 7.55
C LYS A 102 -14.56 -2.79 6.56
N PRO A 103 -14.81 -2.59 5.25
CA PRO A 103 -14.88 -3.69 4.30
C PRO A 103 -13.57 -4.46 4.24
N THR A 104 -13.67 -5.80 4.26
CA THR A 104 -12.51 -6.70 4.30
C THR A 104 -11.60 -6.51 3.09
N GLU A 105 -12.16 -6.37 1.89
CA GLU A 105 -11.38 -6.19 0.66
C GLU A 105 -10.59 -4.88 0.63
N VAL A 106 -11.11 -3.82 1.26
CA VAL A 106 -10.42 -2.52 1.37
C VAL A 106 -9.30 -2.63 2.40
N LEU A 107 -9.55 -3.32 3.52
CA LEU A 107 -8.53 -3.60 4.52
C LEU A 107 -7.39 -4.45 3.95
N MET A 108 -7.72 -5.51 3.19
CA MET A 108 -6.72 -6.32 2.50
C MET A 108 -5.84 -5.47 1.59
N MET A 109 -6.41 -4.55 0.82
CA MET A 109 -5.64 -3.67 -0.06
C MET A 109 -4.70 -2.70 0.69
N MET A 110 -5.07 -2.26 1.88
CA MET A 110 -4.26 -1.30 2.66
C MET A 110 -3.12 -1.97 3.45
N THR A 111 -3.09 -3.30 3.51
CA THR A 111 -2.09 -4.11 4.23
C THR A 111 -1.23 -4.89 3.24
#